data_AF-A0A0L0P0Q1-F1
#
_entry.id   AF-A0A0L0P0Q1-F1
#
_cell.length_a   1.000
_cell.length_b   1.000
_cell.length_c   1.000
_cell.angle_alpha   90.00
_cell.angle_beta   90.00
_cell.angle_gamma   90.00
#
_symmetry.space_group_name_H-M   'P 1'
#
loop_
_entity.id
_entity.type
_entity.pdbx_description
1 polymer ?
#
loop_
_entity_poly.entity_id
_entity_poly.type
_entity_poly.pdbx_seq_one_letter_code
_entity_poly.pdbx_strand_id
1 'polypeptide(L)'
;MMGIKRCAIKALNIPYFRGPRFFSSSRRHLQDVFNDVFITNTLRTNKLENEYVKCTIFDSKGDMVCHGKNIQKTKFMRDYGLLSRDLRKVVRSPTQSSRSLGVKTHVEFVPLLVTRDGSILLSLLNIRALIRHDTLVVFDAPTTSFSSSSSFHESHSHGNFLQEVAKRLKADHPDAPKLPYEFRALEAILINVANNLNTELKVHKTVLSNILASLDKAIERTRLRYLLIQSKKLAQFYQKAKLTSDLLSDLLNLDDELNAMYLTEIYHGRPRYSFNHQEVELLLESYFATINGIVQTSENLISQIKTSEEIIKFVLDANRNDLMLLSLRFSIGLLSMGAVLYVAALYGMNLENFIEEIDGGFEGAVIFSLIALVILFFHSLKHLKQVQKITMSELPKKSKLPKRK
;
A
#
# COMPACT_ATOMS: atom_id res chain seq x y z
N MET A 1 81.59 -0.16 -24.06
CA MET A 1 82.06 -1.42 -24.66
C MET A 1 80.92 -2.05 -25.43
N MET A 2 81.13 -2.27 -26.74
CA MET A 2 80.62 -3.34 -27.63
C MET A 2 79.16 -3.80 -27.50
N GLY A 3 78.35 -3.96 -28.57
CA GLY A 3 78.49 -3.82 -30.02
C GLY A 3 77.15 -4.24 -30.64
N ILE A 4 76.44 -3.38 -31.37
CA ILE A 4 76.31 -3.34 -32.84
C ILE A 4 76.35 -4.72 -33.54
N LYS A 5 75.23 -5.13 -34.14
CA LYS A 5 75.00 -5.40 -35.60
C LYS A 5 73.65 -6.11 -35.78
N ARG A 6 72.60 -5.37 -36.16
CA ARG A 6 72.12 -5.20 -37.56
C ARG A 6 71.78 -6.53 -38.25
N CYS A 7 70.49 -6.80 -38.42
CA CYS A 7 70.01 -7.39 -39.66
C CYS A 7 69.03 -6.42 -40.32
N ALA A 8 69.29 -6.16 -41.59
CA ALA A 8 68.80 -5.06 -42.38
C ALA A 8 67.60 -5.49 -43.24
N ILE A 9 66.55 -4.67 -43.28
CA ILE A 9 66.08 -3.87 -44.43
C ILE A 9 65.51 -4.69 -45.61
N LYS A 10 64.19 -4.59 -45.80
CA LYS A 10 63.51 -3.97 -46.96
C LYS A 10 61.99 -4.06 -46.72
N ALA A 11 61.24 -2.97 -46.50
CA ALA A 11 60.94 -1.85 -47.41
C ALA A 11 60.32 -2.39 -48.71
N LEU A 12 59.14 -2.00 -49.21
CA LEU A 12 58.42 -0.74 -49.24
C LEU A 12 56.91 -1.09 -49.47
N ASN A 13 55.92 -0.28 -49.09
CA ASN A 13 55.54 1.00 -49.72
C ASN A 13 54.61 1.74 -48.73
N ILE A 14 54.95 2.94 -48.22
CA ILE A 14 54.78 4.26 -48.89
C ILE A 14 53.28 4.64 -49.00
N PRO A 15 52.83 5.90 -48.78
CA PRO A 15 53.42 7.05 -48.08
C PRO A 15 52.42 7.93 -47.26
N TYR A 16 52.91 8.53 -46.16
CA TYR A 16 52.73 9.95 -45.74
C TYR A 16 51.29 10.51 -45.48
N PHE A 17 51.00 11.63 -44.79
CA PHE A 17 51.73 12.80 -44.30
C PHE A 17 50.86 13.48 -43.17
N ARG A 18 51.52 14.03 -42.14
CA ARG A 18 51.14 15.12 -41.17
C ARG A 18 49.71 15.25 -40.58
N GLY A 19 49.65 15.30 -39.24
CA GLY A 19 48.53 15.91 -38.49
C GLY A 19 48.60 17.45 -38.46
N PRO A 20 48.03 18.16 -37.46
CA PRO A 20 46.93 17.85 -36.54
C PRO A 20 45.81 18.94 -36.60
N ARG A 21 44.65 18.70 -35.95
CA ARG A 21 43.87 19.68 -35.13
C ARG A 21 42.45 19.16 -34.85
N PHE A 22 42.10 19.16 -33.57
CA PHE A 22 40.77 19.25 -32.94
C PHE A 22 39.52 19.03 -33.82
N PHE A 23 38.65 18.09 -33.44
CA PHE A 23 37.29 18.38 -32.96
C PHE A 23 36.62 17.12 -32.39
N SER A 24 36.02 17.28 -31.22
CA SER A 24 35.24 16.29 -30.48
C SER A 24 33.87 16.05 -31.13
N SER A 25 33.58 14.88 -31.72
CA SER A 25 32.18 14.46 -32.00
C SER A 25 31.98 13.00 -32.48
N SER A 26 32.51 11.98 -31.79
CA SER A 26 32.20 10.57 -32.16
C SER A 26 31.65 9.69 -31.04
N ARG A 27 31.32 10.24 -29.86
CA ARG A 27 30.70 9.47 -28.77
C ARG A 27 29.17 9.59 -28.67
N ARG A 28 28.54 10.53 -29.38
CA ARG A 28 27.06 10.68 -29.35
C ARG A 28 26.36 9.76 -30.34
N HIS A 29 26.89 9.60 -31.55
CA HIS A 29 26.24 8.82 -32.61
C HIS A 29 26.11 7.31 -32.32
N LEU A 30 27.02 6.74 -31.52
CA LEU A 30 26.95 5.32 -31.11
C LEU A 30 25.93 5.10 -29.98
N GLN A 31 25.73 6.09 -29.10
CA GLN A 31 24.73 6.08 -28.05
C GLN A 31 23.31 6.17 -28.64
N ASP A 32 23.13 6.95 -29.71
CA ASP A 32 21.85 7.13 -30.39
C ASP A 32 21.39 5.86 -31.11
N VAL A 33 22.29 5.13 -31.79
CA VAL A 33 21.95 3.86 -32.46
C VAL A 33 21.59 2.75 -31.45
N PHE A 34 22.30 2.66 -30.32
CA PHE A 34 21.95 1.70 -29.26
C PHE A 34 20.61 2.06 -28.59
N ASN A 35 20.35 3.35 -28.37
CA ASN A 35 19.06 3.81 -27.85
C ASN A 35 17.93 3.56 -28.84
N ASP A 36 18.14 3.77 -30.14
CA ASP A 36 17.14 3.50 -31.17
C ASP A 36 16.85 2.00 -31.32
N VAL A 37 17.84 1.13 -31.23
CA VAL A 37 17.62 -0.33 -31.22
C VAL A 37 16.88 -0.77 -29.95
N PHE A 38 17.20 -0.16 -28.80
CA PHE A 38 16.49 -0.46 -27.55
C PHE A 38 15.05 0.07 -27.58
N ILE A 39 14.83 1.30 -28.02
CA ILE A 39 13.50 1.90 -28.19
C ILE A 39 12.70 1.10 -29.21
N THR A 40 13.26 0.74 -30.37
CA THR A 40 12.54 -0.03 -31.39
C THR A 40 12.24 -1.46 -30.92
N ASN A 41 13.13 -2.13 -30.21
CA ASN A 41 12.84 -3.45 -29.64
C ASN A 41 11.81 -3.36 -28.50
N THR A 42 11.89 -2.35 -27.63
CA THR A 42 10.92 -2.11 -26.55
C THR A 42 9.54 -1.69 -27.09
N LEU A 43 9.50 -0.97 -28.21
CA LEU A 43 8.27 -0.61 -28.91
C LEU A 43 7.70 -1.81 -29.68
N ARG A 44 8.54 -2.69 -30.25
CA ARG A 44 8.11 -3.93 -30.94
C ARG A 44 7.55 -4.97 -29.97
N THR A 45 8.18 -5.19 -28.81
CA THR A 45 7.66 -6.06 -27.75
C THR A 45 6.34 -5.54 -27.18
N ASN A 46 6.26 -4.23 -26.90
CA ASN A 46 4.99 -3.59 -26.52
C ASN A 46 3.92 -3.64 -27.63
N LYS A 47 4.29 -3.70 -28.92
CA LYS A 47 3.32 -3.77 -30.03
C LYS A 47 2.73 -5.17 -30.18
N LEU A 48 3.54 -6.22 -29.99
CA LEU A 48 3.09 -7.63 -30.01
C LEU A 48 2.22 -7.98 -28.78
N GLU A 49 2.59 -7.54 -27.58
CA GLU A 49 1.74 -7.65 -26.37
C GLU A 49 0.42 -6.87 -26.51
N ASN A 50 0.42 -5.82 -27.35
CA ASN A 50 -0.77 -5.04 -27.63
C ASN A 50 -1.65 -5.60 -28.76
N GLU A 51 -1.31 -6.70 -29.42
CA GLU A 51 -2.10 -7.22 -30.55
C GLU A 51 -2.98 -8.42 -30.19
N TYR A 52 -2.58 -9.20 -29.18
CA TYR A 52 -3.32 -10.37 -28.72
C TYR A 52 -3.95 -10.14 -27.35
N VAL A 53 -5.03 -10.86 -27.08
CA VAL A 53 -5.71 -10.91 -25.79
C VAL A 53 -5.74 -12.37 -25.36
N LYS A 54 -5.24 -12.63 -24.15
CA LYS A 54 -5.37 -13.93 -23.51
C LYS A 54 -6.69 -13.95 -22.74
N CYS A 55 -7.56 -14.88 -23.10
CA CYS A 55 -8.86 -15.01 -22.44
C CYS A 55 -9.26 -16.47 -22.29
N THR A 56 -10.07 -16.71 -21.27
CA THR A 56 -10.74 -17.98 -20.99
C THR A 56 -12.22 -17.81 -21.34
N ILE A 57 -12.77 -18.72 -22.14
CA ILE A 57 -14.12 -18.62 -22.69
C ILE A 57 -14.96 -19.80 -22.18
N PHE A 58 -16.15 -19.48 -21.68
CA PHE A 58 -17.17 -20.44 -21.26
C PHE A 58 -18.33 -20.44 -22.26
N ASP A 59 -18.86 -21.64 -22.50
CA ASP A 59 -20.06 -21.86 -23.32
C ASP A 59 -21.34 -21.60 -22.50
N SER A 60 -22.47 -21.62 -23.20
CA SER A 60 -23.86 -21.56 -22.74
C SER A 60 -24.19 -22.61 -21.67
N LYS A 61 -23.53 -23.77 -21.73
CA LYS A 61 -23.67 -24.85 -20.73
C LYS A 61 -22.80 -24.65 -19.48
N GLY A 62 -21.92 -23.66 -19.49
CA GLY A 62 -20.97 -23.38 -18.41
C GLY A 62 -19.67 -24.20 -18.47
N ASP A 63 -19.45 -24.94 -19.56
CA ASP A 63 -18.19 -25.65 -19.79
C ASP A 63 -17.12 -24.71 -20.37
N MET A 64 -15.87 -24.93 -19.96
CA MET A 64 -14.71 -24.15 -20.41
C MET A 64 -14.24 -24.65 -21.78
N VAL A 65 -14.51 -23.86 -22.83
CA VAL A 65 -14.18 -24.23 -24.23
C VAL A 65 -12.74 -23.89 -24.58
N CYS A 66 -12.25 -22.77 -24.06
CA CYS A 66 -10.90 -22.30 -24.32
C CYS A 66 -10.31 -21.77 -23.02
N HIS A 67 -9.14 -22.28 -22.64
CA HIS A 67 -8.35 -21.76 -21.53
C HIS A 67 -7.04 -21.17 -22.06
N GLY A 68 -6.76 -19.92 -21.67
CA GLY A 68 -5.49 -19.25 -22.03
C GLY A 68 -5.24 -19.05 -23.52
N LYS A 69 -6.28 -18.98 -24.35
CA LYS A 69 -6.14 -18.80 -25.81
C LYS A 69 -5.79 -17.34 -26.13
N ASN A 70 -4.75 -17.14 -26.95
CA ASN A 70 -4.41 -15.83 -27.49
C ASN A 70 -5.25 -15.56 -28.75
N ILE A 71 -6.14 -14.58 -28.66
CA ILE A 71 -7.00 -14.15 -29.77
C ILE A 71 -6.55 -12.76 -30.24
N GLN A 72 -6.48 -12.54 -31.55
CA GLN A 72 -6.14 -11.24 -32.11
C GLN A 72 -7.22 -10.21 -31.75
N LYS A 73 -6.82 -9.04 -31.25
CA LYS A 73 -7.73 -7.98 -30.79
C LYS A 73 -8.73 -7.53 -31.84
N THR A 74 -8.30 -7.43 -33.10
CA THR A 74 -9.15 -7.06 -34.23
C THR A 74 -10.25 -8.08 -34.48
N LYS A 75 -9.92 -9.37 -34.40
CA LYS A 75 -10.89 -10.46 -34.50
C LYS A 75 -11.84 -10.45 -33.31
N PHE A 76 -11.31 -10.33 -32.10
CA PHE A 76 -12.11 -10.25 -30.87
C PHE A 76 -13.08 -9.05 -30.87
N MET A 77 -12.65 -7.86 -31.30
CA MET A 77 -13.54 -6.70 -31.40
C MET A 77 -14.69 -6.92 -32.38
N ARG A 78 -14.46 -7.63 -33.50
CA ARG A 78 -15.52 -7.97 -34.45
C ARG A 78 -16.48 -9.02 -33.89
N ASP A 79 -15.93 -10.09 -33.31
CA ASP A 79 -16.71 -11.24 -32.83
C ASP A 79 -17.61 -10.89 -31.62
N TYR A 80 -17.21 -9.87 -30.84
CA TYR A 80 -17.90 -9.45 -29.62
C TYR A 80 -18.49 -8.04 -29.69
N GLY A 81 -18.44 -7.37 -30.85
CA GLY A 81 -19.03 -6.04 -31.05
C GLY A 81 -18.42 -4.92 -30.20
N LEU A 82 -17.18 -5.09 -29.73
CA LEU A 82 -16.55 -4.16 -28.78
C LEU A 82 -15.83 -3.00 -29.49
N LEU A 83 -16.05 -1.78 -29.00
CA LEU A 83 -15.27 -0.61 -29.42
C LEU A 83 -13.85 -0.67 -28.82
N SER A 84 -12.87 -0.14 -29.56
CA SER A 84 -11.46 -0.10 -29.12
C SER A 84 -11.24 0.68 -27.81
N ARG A 85 -12.17 1.60 -27.47
CA ARG A 85 -12.18 2.32 -26.19
C ARG A 85 -12.46 1.39 -25.01
N ASP A 86 -13.43 0.51 -25.15
CA ASP A 86 -13.91 -0.34 -24.05
C ASP A 86 -12.95 -1.51 -23.84
N LEU A 87 -12.40 -2.06 -24.94
CA LEU A 87 -11.29 -3.01 -24.88
C LEU A 87 -10.06 -2.42 -24.19
N ARG A 88 -9.77 -1.12 -24.36
CA ARG A 88 -8.64 -0.47 -23.68
C ARG A 88 -8.83 -0.47 -22.16
N LYS A 89 -10.04 -0.22 -21.66
CA LYS A 89 -10.35 -0.21 -20.22
C LYS A 89 -10.15 -1.59 -19.57
N VAL A 90 -10.28 -2.65 -20.36
CA VAL A 90 -10.25 -4.04 -19.92
C VAL A 90 -8.89 -4.69 -20.14
N VAL A 91 -8.22 -4.38 -21.25
CA VAL A 91 -6.95 -5.03 -21.62
C VAL A 91 -5.75 -4.25 -21.10
N ARG A 92 -5.79 -2.92 -21.06
CA ARG A 92 -4.68 -2.16 -20.48
C ARG A 92 -4.81 -2.17 -18.96
N SER A 93 -3.77 -2.66 -18.31
CA SER A 93 -3.57 -2.44 -16.90
C SER A 93 -3.65 -0.93 -16.58
N PRO A 94 -4.37 -0.50 -15.53
CA PRO A 94 -4.40 0.89 -15.08
C PRO A 94 -3.01 1.46 -14.71
N THR A 95 -1.98 0.62 -14.59
CA THR A 95 -0.60 1.03 -14.27
C THR A 95 0.11 1.90 -15.32
N GLN A 96 -0.49 2.17 -16.49
CA GLN A 96 0.15 3.00 -17.54
C GLN A 96 -0.50 4.38 -17.76
N SER A 97 -1.75 4.62 -17.37
CA SER A 97 -2.42 5.90 -17.66
C SER A 97 -2.20 7.00 -16.61
N SER A 98 -1.70 6.68 -15.42
CA SER A 98 -1.42 7.66 -14.35
C SER A 98 0.01 8.22 -14.35
N ARG A 99 0.84 7.89 -15.35
CA ARG A 99 2.23 8.40 -15.44
C ARG A 99 2.38 9.76 -16.14
N SER A 100 1.31 10.36 -16.70
CA SER A 100 1.45 11.56 -17.54
C SER A 100 1.25 12.92 -16.85
N LEU A 101 1.07 12.97 -15.53
CA LEU A 101 1.07 14.24 -14.79
C LEU A 101 1.59 13.98 -13.38
N GLY A 102 2.55 14.76 -12.90
CA GLY A 102 3.38 14.51 -11.70
C GLY A 102 2.68 14.43 -10.34
N VAL A 103 1.39 14.12 -10.29
CA VAL A 103 0.63 13.81 -9.07
C VAL A 103 0.55 12.28 -8.96
N LYS A 104 1.32 11.70 -8.04
CA LYS A 104 1.18 10.28 -7.65
C LYS A 104 -0.11 10.08 -6.86
N THR A 105 -1.28 10.22 -7.50
CA THR A 105 -2.52 9.66 -6.97
C THR A 105 -2.41 8.15 -7.08
N HIS A 106 -2.20 7.47 -5.95
CA HIS A 106 -2.11 6.02 -5.82
C HIS A 106 -3.46 5.31 -6.05
N VAL A 107 -4.26 5.76 -7.02
CA VAL A 107 -5.47 5.03 -7.43
C VAL A 107 -5.05 4.07 -8.54
N GLU A 108 -4.45 2.96 -8.13
CA GLU A 108 -4.01 1.88 -9.04
C GLU A 108 -5.20 1.07 -9.60
N PHE A 109 -6.43 1.35 -9.15
CA PHE A 109 -7.62 0.57 -9.46
C PHE A 109 -8.83 1.48 -9.67
N VAL A 110 -9.51 1.33 -10.81
CA VAL A 110 -10.80 1.98 -11.10
C VAL A 110 -11.79 0.86 -11.45
N PRO A 111 -12.79 0.59 -10.60
CA PRO A 111 -13.80 -0.41 -10.89
C PRO A 111 -14.68 0.09 -12.04
N LEU A 112 -15.13 -0.83 -12.89
CA LEU A 112 -15.96 -0.51 -14.05
C LEU A 112 -17.00 -1.60 -14.23
N LEU A 113 -18.25 -1.19 -14.38
CA LEU A 113 -19.31 -2.03 -14.89
C LEU A 113 -20.05 -1.20 -15.94
N VAL A 114 -20.12 -1.71 -17.17
CA VAL A 114 -20.75 -1.01 -18.29
C VAL A 114 -21.56 -2.01 -19.11
N THR A 115 -22.81 -1.65 -19.39
CA THR A 115 -23.69 -2.38 -20.29
C THR A 115 -23.65 -1.73 -21.68
N ARG A 116 -23.30 -2.49 -22.73
CA ARG A 116 -23.30 -2.04 -24.14
C ARG A 116 -23.61 -3.19 -25.09
N ASP A 117 -24.43 -2.92 -26.11
CA ASP A 117 -24.65 -3.78 -27.27
C ASP A 117 -24.97 -5.25 -26.93
N GLY A 118 -25.77 -5.48 -25.88
CA GLY A 118 -26.12 -6.84 -25.44
C GLY A 118 -24.99 -7.58 -24.71
N SER A 119 -24.03 -6.85 -24.15
CA SER A 119 -22.95 -7.39 -23.33
C SER A 119 -22.72 -6.55 -22.07
N ILE A 120 -22.32 -7.22 -20.99
CA ILE A 120 -21.91 -6.57 -19.73
C ILE A 120 -20.40 -6.69 -19.62
N LEU A 121 -19.75 -5.54 -19.56
CA LEU A 121 -18.31 -5.44 -19.37
C LEU A 121 -18.01 -5.09 -17.92
N LEU A 122 -17.19 -5.92 -17.29
CA LEU A 122 -16.91 -5.82 -15.87
C LEU A 122 -15.40 -5.85 -15.62
N SER A 123 -14.93 -4.92 -14.80
CA SER A 123 -13.57 -4.87 -14.28
C SER A 123 -13.64 -4.59 -12.78
N LEU A 124 -13.59 -5.65 -11.98
CA LEU A 124 -13.62 -5.60 -10.52
C LEU A 124 -12.38 -6.27 -9.95
N LEU A 125 -11.61 -5.52 -9.16
CA LEU A 125 -10.33 -5.91 -8.59
C LEU A 125 -9.37 -6.46 -9.66
N ASN A 126 -9.05 -7.75 -9.57
CA ASN A 126 -8.15 -8.45 -10.49
C ASN A 126 -8.92 -9.23 -11.56
N ILE A 127 -10.26 -9.20 -11.54
CA ILE A 127 -11.10 -9.91 -12.48
C ILE A 127 -11.59 -8.93 -13.53
N ARG A 128 -11.41 -9.31 -14.78
CA ARG A 128 -11.96 -8.59 -15.91
C ARG A 128 -12.72 -9.59 -16.75
N ALA A 129 -13.97 -9.27 -17.04
CA ALA A 129 -14.88 -10.19 -17.70
C ALA A 129 -15.79 -9.45 -18.68
N LEU A 130 -16.19 -10.17 -19.71
CA LEU A 130 -17.25 -9.81 -20.65
C LEU A 130 -18.32 -10.90 -20.55
N ILE A 131 -19.54 -10.50 -20.21
CA ILE A 131 -20.69 -11.39 -20.08
C ILE A 131 -21.63 -11.12 -21.26
N ARG A 132 -22.06 -12.18 -21.93
CA ARG A 132 -23.18 -12.18 -22.87
C ARG A 132 -24.27 -13.15 -22.39
N HIS A 133 -25.41 -13.18 -23.08
CA HIS A 133 -26.51 -14.08 -22.75
C HIS A 133 -26.15 -15.58 -22.87
N ASP A 134 -25.14 -15.93 -23.67
CA ASP A 134 -24.74 -17.32 -23.95
C ASP A 134 -23.28 -17.64 -23.63
N THR A 135 -22.46 -16.64 -23.34
CA THR A 135 -21.00 -16.80 -23.26
C THR A 135 -20.40 -15.88 -22.22
N LEU A 136 -19.47 -16.40 -21.43
CA LEU A 136 -18.65 -15.64 -20.49
C LEU A 136 -17.20 -15.67 -20.97
N VAL A 137 -16.59 -14.49 -21.10
CA VAL A 137 -15.18 -14.34 -21.42
C VAL A 137 -14.48 -13.69 -20.23
N VAL A 138 -13.56 -14.43 -19.61
CA VAL A 138 -12.67 -13.89 -18.56
C VAL A 138 -11.35 -13.52 -19.21
N PHE A 139 -10.91 -12.29 -19.03
CA PHE A 139 -9.60 -11.84 -19.48
C PHE A 139 -8.56 -12.24 -18.45
N ASP A 140 -7.51 -12.91 -18.91
CA ASP A 140 -6.34 -13.15 -18.06
C ASP A 140 -5.59 -11.83 -17.89
N ALA A 141 -5.07 -11.58 -16.69
CA ALA A 141 -4.23 -10.42 -16.47
C ALA A 141 -2.98 -10.57 -17.36
N PRO A 142 -2.52 -9.51 -18.04
CA PRO A 142 -1.25 -9.56 -18.74
C PRO A 142 -0.15 -9.71 -17.68
N THR A 143 0.28 -10.95 -17.43
CA THR A 143 1.44 -11.21 -16.59
C THR A 143 2.63 -10.56 -17.30
N THR A 144 3.29 -9.63 -16.61
CA THR A 144 4.44 -8.86 -17.12
C THR A 144 5.71 -9.71 -17.24
N SER A 145 5.56 -11.01 -17.41
CA SER A 145 6.64 -12.00 -17.42
C SER A 145 6.31 -13.06 -18.46
N PHE A 146 6.48 -12.70 -19.74
CA PHE A 146 6.65 -13.66 -20.82
C PHE A 146 8.00 -14.37 -20.63
N SER A 147 8.03 -15.37 -19.74
CA SER A 147 8.93 -16.50 -19.96
C SER A 147 8.18 -17.46 -20.87
N SER A 148 8.77 -17.83 -21.99
CA SER A 148 8.20 -18.70 -23.03
C SER A 148 7.95 -20.15 -22.54
N SER A 149 8.08 -20.39 -21.24
CA SER A 149 7.97 -21.68 -20.56
C SER A 149 7.04 -21.67 -19.34
N SER A 150 6.30 -20.57 -19.07
CA SER A 150 5.39 -20.49 -17.91
C SER A 150 3.92 -20.69 -18.28
N SER A 151 3.58 -21.84 -18.87
CA SER A 151 2.19 -22.28 -19.03
C SER A 151 1.53 -22.70 -17.70
N PHE A 152 2.20 -22.52 -16.55
CA PHE A 152 1.83 -23.17 -15.30
C PHE A 152 1.79 -22.28 -14.05
N HIS A 153 1.95 -20.97 -14.16
CA HIS A 153 1.81 -20.06 -13.00
C HIS A 153 0.59 -19.14 -13.17
N GLU A 154 -0.58 -19.73 -13.47
CA GLU A 154 -1.82 -19.07 -13.07
C GLU A 154 -1.80 -18.96 -11.55
N SER A 155 -2.06 -17.76 -11.03
CA SER A 155 -2.18 -17.59 -9.58
C SER A 155 -3.21 -18.60 -9.08
N HIS A 156 -2.89 -19.39 -8.05
CA HIS A 156 -3.78 -20.43 -7.52
C HIS A 156 -5.20 -19.91 -7.25
N SER A 157 -5.33 -18.63 -6.87
CA SER A 157 -6.58 -17.90 -6.74
C SER A 157 -7.38 -17.74 -8.04
N HIS A 158 -6.72 -17.52 -9.18
CA HIS A 158 -7.35 -17.42 -10.50
C HIS A 158 -7.85 -18.78 -10.99
N GLY A 159 -7.09 -19.86 -10.76
CA GLY A 159 -7.54 -21.22 -11.05
C GLY A 159 -8.77 -21.62 -10.22
N ASN A 160 -8.75 -21.32 -8.92
CA ASN A 160 -9.90 -21.55 -8.04
C ASN A 160 -11.13 -20.73 -8.46
N PHE A 161 -10.92 -19.49 -8.90
CA PHE A 161 -11.98 -18.65 -9.47
C PHE A 161 -12.61 -19.29 -10.71
N LEU A 162 -11.80 -19.71 -11.68
CA LEU A 162 -12.32 -20.33 -12.92
C LEU A 162 -13.09 -21.62 -12.63
N GLN A 163 -12.64 -22.43 -11.66
CA GLN A 163 -13.36 -23.63 -11.23
C GLN A 163 -14.69 -23.30 -10.55
N GLU A 164 -14.72 -22.29 -9.67
CA GLU A 164 -15.95 -21.87 -8.99
C GLU A 164 -16.98 -21.32 -9.98
N VAL A 165 -16.51 -20.50 -10.93
CA VAL A 165 -17.33 -19.97 -12.03
C VAL A 165 -17.88 -21.12 -12.89
N ALA A 166 -17.04 -22.08 -13.28
CA ALA A 166 -17.47 -23.24 -14.07
C ALA A 166 -18.55 -24.07 -13.36
N LYS A 167 -18.47 -24.22 -12.03
CA LYS A 167 -19.49 -24.93 -11.25
C LYS A 167 -20.82 -24.18 -11.24
N ARG A 168 -20.80 -22.86 -11.03
CA ARG A 168 -22.01 -22.03 -10.91
C ARG A 168 -22.69 -21.73 -12.25
N LEU A 169 -21.95 -21.75 -13.35
CA LEU A 169 -22.52 -21.60 -14.69
C LEU A 169 -23.31 -22.82 -15.14
N LYS A 170 -23.09 -24.01 -14.56
CA LYS A 170 -23.83 -25.23 -14.90
C LYS A 170 -25.22 -25.19 -14.28
N ALA A 171 -26.25 -25.32 -15.12
CA ALA A 171 -27.66 -25.25 -14.71
C ALA A 171 -28.09 -26.43 -13.81
N ASP A 172 -27.38 -27.56 -13.86
CA ASP A 172 -27.65 -28.76 -13.07
C ASP A 172 -27.10 -28.70 -11.63
N HIS A 173 -26.44 -27.62 -11.23
CA HIS A 173 -25.91 -27.51 -9.87
C HIS A 173 -27.05 -27.20 -8.88
N PRO A 174 -27.18 -27.94 -7.77
CA PRO A 174 -28.29 -27.77 -6.81
C PRO A 174 -28.33 -26.38 -6.15
N ASP A 175 -27.16 -25.72 -6.03
CA ASP A 175 -27.04 -24.34 -5.53
C ASP A 175 -27.14 -23.26 -6.61
N ALA A 176 -27.32 -23.63 -7.90
CA ALA A 176 -27.50 -22.63 -8.95
C ALA A 176 -28.92 -22.06 -8.87
N PRO A 177 -29.09 -20.76 -8.60
CA PRO A 177 -30.41 -20.15 -8.63
C PRO A 177 -30.98 -20.27 -10.06
N LYS A 178 -32.31 -20.39 -10.19
CA LYS A 178 -33.04 -20.43 -11.48
C LYS A 178 -32.98 -19.06 -12.18
N LEU A 179 -31.79 -18.52 -12.34
CA LEU A 179 -31.51 -17.23 -12.94
C LEU A 179 -30.98 -17.41 -14.37
N PRO A 180 -31.21 -16.42 -15.24
CA PRO A 180 -30.54 -16.30 -16.54
C PRO A 180 -29.02 -16.49 -16.46
N TYR A 181 -28.42 -16.91 -17.58
CA TYR A 181 -26.98 -17.20 -17.66
C TYR A 181 -26.13 -15.99 -17.24
N GLU A 182 -26.51 -14.79 -17.67
CA GLU A 182 -25.84 -13.54 -17.36
C GLU A 182 -25.78 -13.24 -15.85
N PHE A 183 -26.86 -13.52 -15.12
CA PHE A 183 -26.91 -13.29 -13.67
C PHE A 183 -26.15 -14.36 -12.90
N ARG A 184 -26.17 -15.63 -13.35
CA ARG A 184 -25.31 -16.68 -12.78
C ARG A 184 -23.82 -16.35 -12.95
N ALA A 185 -23.44 -15.81 -14.12
CA ALA A 185 -22.08 -15.35 -14.38
C ALA A 185 -21.70 -14.14 -13.50
N LEU A 186 -22.58 -13.14 -13.42
CA LEU A 186 -22.38 -11.94 -12.59
C LEU A 186 -22.25 -12.30 -11.11
N GLU A 187 -23.15 -13.15 -10.60
CA GLU A 187 -23.13 -13.64 -9.23
C GLU A 187 -21.81 -14.34 -8.89
N ALA A 188 -21.36 -15.26 -9.75
CA ALA A 188 -20.10 -15.99 -9.53
C ALA A 188 -18.90 -15.03 -9.43
N ILE A 189 -18.89 -13.96 -10.23
CA ILE A 189 -17.86 -12.92 -10.17
C ILE A 189 -17.96 -12.13 -8.86
N LEU A 190 -19.16 -11.67 -8.48
CA LEU A 190 -19.36 -10.88 -7.26
C LEU A 190 -19.04 -11.67 -6.00
N ILE A 191 -19.36 -12.96 -5.95
CA ILE A 191 -18.97 -13.87 -4.86
C ILE A 191 -17.45 -13.91 -4.73
N ASN A 192 -16.73 -14.08 -5.84
CA ASN A 192 -15.28 -14.12 -5.79
C ASN A 192 -14.69 -12.79 -5.32
N VAL A 193 -15.22 -11.66 -5.82
CA VAL A 193 -14.82 -10.32 -5.40
C VAL A 193 -15.04 -10.13 -3.89
N ALA A 194 -16.22 -10.46 -3.38
CA ALA A 194 -16.56 -10.35 -1.97
C ALA A 194 -15.67 -11.26 -1.10
N ASN A 195 -15.45 -12.50 -1.52
CA ASN A 195 -14.56 -13.44 -0.82
C ASN A 195 -13.11 -12.94 -0.80
N ASN A 196 -12.61 -12.43 -1.92
CA ASN A 196 -11.27 -11.87 -2.01
C ASN A 196 -11.09 -10.69 -1.03
N LEU A 197 -12.00 -9.72 -1.06
CA LEU A 197 -12.00 -8.59 -0.12
C LEU A 197 -12.07 -9.06 1.34
N ASN A 198 -12.92 -10.05 1.64
CA ASN A 198 -13.05 -10.58 3.00
C ASN A 198 -11.76 -11.29 3.46
N THR A 199 -11.12 -12.08 2.60
CA THR A 199 -9.84 -12.73 2.93
C THR A 199 -8.73 -11.71 3.17
N GLU A 200 -8.63 -10.67 2.33
CA GLU A 200 -7.64 -9.61 2.48
C GLU A 200 -7.88 -8.79 3.77
N LEU A 201 -9.15 -8.48 4.09
CA LEU A 201 -9.50 -7.84 5.36
C LEU A 201 -9.09 -8.69 6.56
N LYS A 202 -9.35 -10.01 6.53
CA LYS A 202 -8.92 -10.93 7.61
C LYS A 202 -7.41 -10.93 7.80
N VAL A 203 -6.64 -10.92 6.70
CA VAL A 203 -5.17 -10.81 6.76
C VAL A 203 -4.77 -9.47 7.38
N HIS A 204 -5.34 -8.35 6.94
CA HIS A 204 -5.02 -7.04 7.53
C HIS A 204 -5.36 -6.97 9.02
N LYS A 205 -6.51 -7.52 9.44
CA LYS A 205 -6.97 -7.56 10.83
C LYS A 205 -6.05 -8.39 11.71
N THR A 206 -5.67 -9.59 11.27
CA THR A 206 -4.77 -10.48 12.03
C THR A 206 -3.37 -9.88 12.17
N VAL A 207 -2.81 -9.35 11.08
CA VAL A 207 -1.52 -8.67 11.11
C VAL A 207 -1.56 -7.46 12.03
N LEU A 208 -2.59 -6.62 11.94
CA LEU A 208 -2.73 -5.45 12.81
C LEU A 208 -2.84 -5.83 14.29
N SER A 209 -3.67 -6.83 14.62
CA SER A 209 -3.82 -7.30 16.00
C SER A 209 -2.49 -7.78 16.58
N ASN A 210 -1.70 -8.50 15.80
CA ASN A 210 -0.36 -8.95 16.22
C ASN A 210 0.59 -7.78 16.44
N ILE A 211 0.57 -6.77 15.57
CA ILE A 211 1.42 -5.57 15.70
C ILE A 211 1.04 -4.79 16.96
N LEU A 212 -0.25 -4.52 17.17
CA LEU A 212 -0.73 -3.78 18.34
C LEU A 212 -0.36 -4.51 19.64
N ALA A 213 -0.61 -5.82 19.73
CA ALA A 213 -0.23 -6.62 20.88
C ALA A 213 1.30 -6.62 21.12
N SER A 214 2.10 -6.52 20.07
CA SER A 214 3.56 -6.40 20.19
C SER A 214 4.01 -5.01 20.64
N LEU A 215 3.30 -3.95 20.25
CA LEU A 215 3.58 -2.57 20.63
C LEU A 215 3.21 -2.29 22.08
N ASP A 216 2.12 -2.90 22.57
CA ASP A 216 1.71 -2.82 23.98
C ASP A 216 2.77 -3.40 24.92
N LYS A 217 3.52 -4.42 24.49
CA LYS A 217 4.62 -5.02 25.29
C LYS A 217 5.87 -4.16 25.30
N ALA A 218 6.26 -3.61 24.15
CA ALA A 218 7.45 -2.78 24.03
C ALA A 218 7.35 -1.84 22.81
N ILE A 219 7.57 -0.54 23.07
CA ILE A 219 7.56 0.49 22.03
C ILE A 219 8.95 0.53 21.35
N GLU A 220 9.08 -0.26 20.28
CA GLU A 220 10.30 -0.33 19.45
C GLU A 220 10.13 0.42 18.13
N ARG A 221 11.17 1.14 17.68
CA ARG A 221 11.17 1.90 16.41
C ARG A 221 10.81 1.04 15.18
N THR A 222 11.29 -0.20 15.13
CA THR A 222 11.01 -1.12 14.01
C THR A 222 9.54 -1.49 13.92
N ARG A 223 8.88 -1.71 15.07
CA ARG A 223 7.45 -2.06 15.14
C ARG A 223 6.57 -0.87 14.76
N LEU A 224 6.95 0.34 15.16
CA LEU A 224 6.28 1.58 14.73
C LEU A 224 6.38 1.78 13.21
N ARG A 225 7.56 1.56 12.63
CA ARG A 225 7.72 1.60 11.17
C ARG A 225 6.84 0.57 10.47
N TYR A 226 6.74 -0.64 11.02
CA TYR A 226 5.90 -1.70 10.46
C TYR A 226 4.39 -1.37 10.59
N LEU A 227 3.96 -0.77 11.70
CA LEU A 227 2.60 -0.24 11.88
C LEU A 227 2.25 0.80 10.80
N LEU A 228 3.17 1.74 10.51
CA LEU A 228 2.95 2.75 9.46
C LEU A 228 2.81 2.13 8.07
N ILE A 229 3.64 1.15 7.73
CA ILE A 229 3.54 0.42 6.46
C ILE A 229 2.19 -0.31 6.38
N GLN A 230 1.77 -0.96 7.46
CA GLN A 230 0.51 -1.67 7.51
C GLN A 230 -0.70 -0.71 7.43
N SER A 231 -0.62 0.44 8.09
CA SER A 231 -1.63 1.51 8.01
C SER A 231 -1.80 2.00 6.56
N LYS A 232 -0.68 2.23 5.84
CA LYS A 232 -0.72 2.59 4.43
C LYS A 232 -1.38 1.51 3.57
N LYS A 233 -1.05 0.23 3.78
CA LYS A 233 -1.66 -0.88 3.04
C LYS A 233 -3.16 -1.00 3.33
N LEU A 234 -3.57 -0.85 4.59
CA LEU A 234 -4.99 -0.87 4.97
C LEU A 234 -5.76 0.31 4.36
N ALA A 235 -5.15 1.49 4.27
CA ALA A 235 -5.75 2.65 3.60
C ALA A 235 -5.95 2.41 2.09
N GLN A 236 -4.98 1.77 1.42
CA GLN A 236 -5.11 1.37 0.02
C GLN A 236 -6.23 0.32 -0.17
N PHE A 237 -6.30 -0.67 0.73
CA PHE A 237 -7.37 -1.65 0.74
C PHE A 237 -8.75 -1.00 0.94
N TYR A 238 -8.88 -0.09 1.91
CA TYR A 238 -10.11 0.67 2.16
C TYR A 238 -10.55 1.45 0.92
N GLN A 239 -9.64 2.20 0.27
CA GLN A 239 -9.95 2.93 -0.96
C GLN A 239 -10.44 1.98 -2.07
N LYS A 240 -9.80 0.83 -2.23
CA LYS A 240 -10.17 -0.18 -3.23
C LYS A 240 -11.58 -0.76 -2.97
N ALA A 241 -11.87 -1.13 -1.73
CA ALA A 241 -13.18 -1.63 -1.34
C ALA A 241 -14.27 -0.55 -1.46
N LYS A 242 -13.95 0.68 -1.07
CA LYS A 242 -14.85 1.84 -1.18
C LYS A 242 -15.24 2.12 -2.62
N LEU A 243 -14.27 2.23 -3.54
CA LEU A 243 -14.57 2.43 -4.95
C LEU A 243 -15.48 1.33 -5.53
N THR A 244 -15.28 0.08 -5.08
CA THR A 244 -16.11 -1.05 -5.52
C THR A 244 -17.54 -0.94 -4.97
N SER A 245 -17.68 -0.53 -3.71
CA SER A 245 -18.97 -0.29 -3.06
C SER A 245 -19.71 0.89 -3.70
N ASP A 246 -19.00 1.99 -3.96
CA ASP A 246 -19.54 3.20 -4.59
C ASP A 246 -20.03 2.87 -6.01
N LEU A 247 -19.27 2.09 -6.80
CA LEU A 247 -19.74 1.64 -8.12
C LEU A 247 -21.05 0.85 -8.04
N LEU A 248 -21.16 -0.10 -7.11
CA LEU A 248 -22.39 -0.88 -6.95
C LEU A 248 -23.56 -0.01 -6.49
N SER A 249 -23.30 0.96 -5.61
CA SER A 249 -24.30 1.91 -5.16
C SER A 249 -24.79 2.79 -6.31
N ASP A 250 -23.88 3.32 -7.12
CA ASP A 250 -24.20 4.18 -8.26
C ASP A 250 -25.04 3.42 -9.28
N LEU A 251 -24.68 2.17 -9.54
CA LEU A 251 -25.38 1.30 -10.47
C LEU A 251 -26.79 0.94 -10.00
N LEU A 252 -26.97 0.68 -8.70
CA LEU A 252 -28.29 0.45 -8.10
C LEU A 252 -29.24 1.65 -8.24
N ASN A 253 -28.69 2.87 -8.40
CA ASN A 253 -29.50 4.08 -8.62
C ASN A 253 -29.87 4.32 -10.10
N LEU A 254 -29.35 3.51 -11.03
CA LEU A 254 -29.51 3.69 -12.48
C LEU A 254 -30.40 2.60 -13.07
N ASP A 255 -31.71 2.79 -13.03
CA ASP A 255 -32.71 1.84 -13.53
C ASP A 255 -32.49 1.44 -15.01
N ASP A 256 -32.07 2.39 -15.85
CA ASP A 256 -31.76 2.14 -17.26
C ASP A 256 -30.60 1.15 -17.43
N GLU A 257 -29.57 1.24 -16.57
CA GLU A 257 -28.44 0.33 -16.59
C GLU A 257 -28.82 -1.06 -16.06
N LEU A 258 -29.67 -1.11 -15.02
CA LEU A 258 -30.22 -2.36 -14.48
C LEU A 258 -31.06 -3.10 -15.53
N ASN A 259 -31.94 -2.39 -16.25
CA ASN A 259 -32.73 -2.95 -17.34
C ASN A 259 -31.84 -3.46 -18.49
N ALA A 260 -30.75 -2.74 -18.79
CA ALA A 260 -29.79 -3.15 -19.82
C ALA A 260 -28.98 -4.41 -19.46
N MET A 261 -29.04 -4.90 -18.20
CA MET A 261 -28.40 -6.16 -17.81
C MET A 261 -29.19 -7.42 -18.19
N TYR A 262 -30.47 -7.30 -18.55
CA TYR A 262 -31.31 -8.44 -18.97
C TYR A 262 -30.99 -8.89 -20.39
N LEU A 263 -29.77 -9.41 -20.60
CA LEU A 263 -29.23 -9.74 -21.92
C LEU A 263 -30.03 -10.82 -22.65
N THR A 264 -30.51 -11.84 -21.93
CA THR A 264 -31.32 -12.93 -22.51
C THR A 264 -32.63 -12.39 -23.07
N GLU A 265 -33.28 -11.46 -22.39
CA GLU A 265 -34.56 -10.89 -22.83
C GLU A 265 -34.40 -9.90 -23.97
N ILE A 266 -33.34 -9.10 -23.94
CA ILE A 266 -32.95 -8.22 -25.05
C ILE A 266 -32.70 -9.04 -26.32
N TYR A 267 -32.01 -10.18 -26.20
CA TYR A 267 -31.79 -11.10 -27.33
C TYR A 267 -33.11 -11.66 -27.88
N HIS A 268 -34.07 -11.95 -27.01
CA HIS A 268 -35.43 -12.36 -27.41
C HIS A 268 -36.32 -11.21 -27.92
N GLY A 269 -35.79 -10.00 -28.07
CA GLY A 269 -36.52 -8.83 -28.56
C GLY A 269 -37.55 -8.28 -27.58
N ARG A 270 -37.44 -8.60 -26.29
CA ARG A 270 -38.31 -8.11 -25.22
C ARG A 270 -37.50 -7.29 -24.22
N PRO A 271 -37.03 -6.09 -24.59
CA PRO A 271 -36.37 -5.20 -23.64
C PRO A 271 -37.35 -4.78 -22.55
N ARG A 272 -36.91 -4.88 -21.29
CA ARG A 272 -37.65 -4.33 -20.14
C ARG A 272 -37.46 -2.82 -20.11
N TYR A 273 -38.51 -2.12 -19.72
CA TYR A 273 -38.51 -0.68 -19.47
C TYR A 273 -39.12 -0.42 -18.10
N SER A 274 -38.75 0.68 -17.46
CA SER A 274 -39.19 1.09 -16.11
C SER A 274 -38.64 0.20 -14.98
N PHE A 275 -39.31 0.16 -13.82
CA PHE A 275 -38.83 -0.47 -12.58
C PHE A 275 -38.93 -2.00 -12.51
N ASN A 276 -38.89 -2.71 -13.64
CA ASN A 276 -39.05 -4.18 -13.67
C ASN A 276 -37.70 -4.93 -13.59
N HIS A 277 -36.86 -4.54 -12.63
CA HIS A 277 -35.49 -5.05 -12.43
C HIS A 277 -35.25 -5.66 -11.03
N GLN A 278 -36.32 -6.08 -10.35
CA GLN A 278 -36.26 -6.58 -8.97
C GLN A 278 -35.23 -7.70 -8.73
N GLU A 279 -35.05 -8.60 -9.70
CA GLU A 279 -34.16 -9.77 -9.55
C GLU A 279 -32.68 -9.35 -9.52
N VAL A 280 -32.27 -8.49 -10.46
CA VAL A 280 -30.88 -8.01 -10.54
C VAL A 280 -30.59 -7.02 -9.41
N GLU A 281 -31.58 -6.19 -9.06
CA GLU A 281 -31.49 -5.25 -7.94
C GLU A 281 -31.26 -5.98 -6.62
N LEU A 282 -32.09 -6.98 -6.29
CA LEU A 282 -31.94 -7.78 -5.06
C LEU A 282 -30.57 -8.49 -5.00
N LEU A 283 -30.10 -9.01 -6.14
CA LEU A 283 -28.78 -9.63 -6.24
C LEU A 283 -27.68 -8.62 -5.91
N LEU A 284 -27.70 -7.45 -6.56
CA LEU A 284 -26.70 -6.41 -6.39
C LEU A 284 -26.76 -5.78 -5.00
N GLU A 285 -27.93 -5.56 -4.42
CA GLU A 285 -28.13 -5.06 -3.06
C GLU A 285 -27.47 -5.97 -2.02
N SER A 286 -27.62 -7.29 -2.17
CA SER A 286 -27.02 -8.27 -1.25
C SER A 286 -25.48 -8.19 -1.26
N TYR A 287 -24.87 -8.10 -2.44
CA TYR A 287 -23.42 -7.95 -2.57
C TYR A 287 -22.94 -6.55 -2.18
N PHE A 288 -23.71 -5.50 -2.46
CA PHE A 288 -23.45 -4.15 -1.99
C PHE A 288 -23.42 -4.11 -0.46
N ALA A 289 -24.43 -4.66 0.22
CA ALA A 289 -24.48 -4.72 1.67
C ALA A 289 -23.28 -5.47 2.26
N THR A 290 -22.90 -6.60 1.64
CA THR A 290 -21.74 -7.39 2.04
C THR A 290 -20.44 -6.61 1.90
N ILE A 291 -20.20 -5.95 0.75
CA ILE A 291 -18.99 -5.18 0.48
C ILE A 291 -18.95 -3.91 1.35
N ASN A 292 -20.07 -3.23 1.53
CA ASN A 292 -20.17 -2.06 2.41
C ASN A 292 -19.85 -2.43 3.87
N GLY A 293 -20.27 -3.61 4.35
CA GLY A 293 -19.84 -4.13 5.64
C GLY A 293 -18.32 -4.29 5.77
N ILE A 294 -17.64 -4.71 4.69
CA ILE A 294 -16.16 -4.78 4.63
C ILE A 294 -15.56 -3.36 4.67
N VAL A 295 -16.16 -2.39 3.99
CA VAL A 295 -15.71 -0.97 4.02
C VAL A 295 -15.80 -0.40 5.43
N GLN A 296 -16.95 -0.56 6.10
CA GLN A 296 -17.16 -0.07 7.47
C GLN A 296 -16.21 -0.71 8.48
N THR A 297 -16.00 -2.03 8.40
CA THR A 297 -15.04 -2.71 9.27
C THR A 297 -13.61 -2.25 9.01
N SER A 298 -13.23 -1.96 7.77
CA SER A 298 -11.92 -1.41 7.42
C SER A 298 -11.73 0.01 7.97
N GLU A 299 -12.76 0.86 7.88
CA GLU A 299 -12.75 2.21 8.44
C GLU A 299 -12.57 2.19 9.96
N ASN A 300 -13.28 1.30 10.64
CA ASN A 300 -13.11 1.08 12.08
C ASN A 300 -11.68 0.66 12.44
N LEU A 301 -11.06 -0.24 11.67
CA LEU A 301 -9.65 -0.63 11.89
C LEU A 301 -8.68 0.55 11.66
N ILE A 302 -8.91 1.38 10.64
CA ILE A 302 -8.11 2.59 10.41
C ILE A 302 -8.23 3.55 11.59
N SER A 303 -9.44 3.73 12.12
CA SER A 303 -9.68 4.57 13.31
C SER A 303 -8.94 4.02 14.54
N GLN A 304 -9.01 2.70 14.79
CA GLN A 304 -8.27 2.05 15.87
C GLN A 304 -6.75 2.23 15.76
N ILE A 305 -6.19 2.17 14.54
CA ILE A 305 -4.77 2.46 14.32
C ILE A 305 -4.43 3.89 14.73
N LYS A 306 -5.24 4.87 14.31
CA LYS A 306 -5.00 6.29 14.65
C LYS A 306 -5.04 6.51 16.16
N THR A 307 -6.04 5.96 16.84
CA THR A 307 -6.10 6.03 18.30
C THR A 307 -4.89 5.36 18.96
N SER A 308 -4.43 4.23 18.44
CA SER A 308 -3.23 3.56 18.97
C SER A 308 -1.96 4.38 18.74
N GLU A 309 -1.84 5.05 17.59
CA GLU A 309 -0.73 5.96 17.27
C GLU A 309 -0.70 7.15 18.24
N GLU A 310 -1.87 7.73 18.55
CA GLU A 310 -2.00 8.80 19.55
C GLU A 310 -1.58 8.34 20.97
N ILE A 311 -2.00 7.14 21.37
CA ILE A 311 -1.60 6.54 22.66
C ILE A 311 -0.09 6.33 22.72
N ILE A 312 0.50 5.76 21.67
CA ILE A 312 1.95 5.55 21.59
C ILE A 312 2.70 6.88 21.69
N LYS A 313 2.23 7.91 20.98
CA LYS A 313 2.82 9.25 21.05
C LYS A 313 2.77 9.81 22.48
N PHE A 314 1.61 9.68 23.14
CA PHE A 314 1.46 10.09 24.53
C PHE A 314 2.45 9.38 25.47
N VAL A 315 2.65 8.06 25.31
CA VAL A 315 3.62 7.30 26.12
C VAL A 315 5.06 7.73 25.84
N LEU A 316 5.41 7.99 24.58
CA LEU A 316 6.74 8.48 24.20
C LEU A 316 7.02 9.86 24.81
N ASP A 317 6.04 10.77 24.78
CA ASP A 317 6.17 12.09 25.39
C ASP A 317 6.28 12.01 26.92
N ALA A 318 5.56 11.09 27.56
CA ALA A 318 5.70 10.81 28.99
C ALA A 318 7.10 10.29 29.34
N ASN A 319 7.63 9.32 28.58
CA ASN A 319 8.99 8.80 28.78
C ASN A 319 10.06 9.88 28.59
N ARG A 320 9.88 10.77 27.60
CA ARG A 320 10.77 11.92 27.40
C ARG A 320 10.73 12.86 28.61
N ASN A 321 9.55 13.11 29.15
CA ASN A 321 9.38 13.94 30.34
C ASN A 321 10.03 13.30 31.58
N ASP A 322 9.91 11.99 31.76
CA ASP A 322 10.55 11.27 32.86
C ASP A 322 12.08 11.30 32.76
N LEU A 323 12.65 11.16 31.56
CA LEU A 323 14.08 11.31 31.32
C LEU A 323 14.57 12.74 31.59
N MET A 324 13.80 13.75 31.18
CA MET A 324 14.11 15.15 31.48
C MET A 324 14.08 15.41 32.99
N LEU A 325 13.08 14.87 33.69
CA LEU A 325 12.98 14.98 35.15
C LEU A 325 14.16 14.30 35.86
N LEU A 326 14.58 13.13 35.37
CA LEU A 326 15.76 12.42 35.88
C LEU A 326 17.03 13.27 35.68
N SER A 327 17.22 13.84 34.49
CA SER A 327 18.35 14.73 34.19
C SER A 327 18.37 15.96 35.08
N LEU A 328 17.20 16.55 35.37
CA LEU A 328 17.08 17.68 36.30
C LEU A 328 17.47 17.28 37.72
N ARG A 329 17.07 16.10 38.20
CA ARG A 329 17.48 15.58 39.52
C ARG A 329 18.99 15.39 39.62
N PHE A 330 19.63 14.84 38.57
CA PHE A 330 21.10 14.75 38.53
C PHE A 330 21.76 16.12 38.52
N SER A 331 21.26 17.06 37.72
CA SER A 331 21.81 18.43 37.65
C SER A 331 21.71 19.15 39.00
N ILE A 332 20.60 18.96 39.72
CA ILE A 332 20.42 19.44 41.09
C ILE A 332 21.44 18.82 42.04
N GLY A 333 21.68 17.50 41.94
CA GLY A 333 22.72 16.80 42.69
C GLY A 333 24.11 17.37 42.44
N LEU A 334 24.47 17.58 41.17
CA LEU A 334 25.74 18.20 40.78
C LEU A 334 25.88 19.62 41.32
N LEU A 335 24.83 20.44 41.26
CA LEU A 335 24.82 21.79 41.82
C LEU A 335 25.08 21.77 43.34
N SER A 336 24.40 20.87 44.07
CA SER A 336 24.62 20.72 45.50
C SER A 336 26.06 20.29 45.83
N MET A 337 26.62 19.32 45.08
CA MET A 337 28.02 18.91 45.24
C MET A 337 29.00 20.02 44.87
N GLY A 338 28.72 20.80 43.82
CA GLY A 338 29.52 21.93 43.39
C GLY A 338 29.67 23.00 44.48
N ALA A 339 28.62 23.25 45.27
CA ALA A 339 28.68 24.16 46.41
C ALA A 339 29.63 23.67 47.51
N VAL A 340 29.64 22.37 47.80
CA VAL A 340 30.59 21.78 48.76
C VAL A 340 32.02 21.79 48.23
N LEU A 341 32.20 21.42 46.96
CA LEU A 341 33.50 21.45 46.29
C LEU A 341 34.09 22.87 46.26
N TYR A 342 33.25 23.89 46.11
CA TYR A 342 33.67 25.29 46.20
C TYR A 342 34.23 25.61 47.59
N VAL A 343 33.53 25.23 48.67
CA VAL A 343 34.02 25.42 50.04
C VAL A 343 35.32 24.64 50.26
N ALA A 344 35.39 23.38 49.83
CA ALA A 344 36.61 22.58 49.92
C ALA A 344 37.78 23.18 49.13
N ALA A 345 37.51 23.77 47.96
CA ALA A 345 38.53 24.43 47.14
C ALA A 345 39.05 25.71 47.82
N LEU A 346 38.20 26.51 48.45
CA LEU A 346 38.62 27.71 49.20
C LEU A 346 39.57 27.36 50.35
N TYR A 347 39.28 26.31 51.12
CA TYR A 347 40.15 25.83 52.19
C TYR A 347 41.36 25.03 51.68
N GLY A 348 41.29 24.48 50.47
CA GLY A 348 42.43 23.85 49.79
C GLY A 348 43.40 24.88 49.18
N MET A 349 43.03 26.16 49.12
CA MET A 349 43.92 27.25 48.74
C MET A 349 44.76 27.67 49.96
N ASN A 350 46.04 27.96 49.73
CA ASN A 350 46.99 28.43 50.75
C ASN A 350 46.69 29.88 51.18
N LEU A 351 45.51 30.11 51.76
CA LEU A 351 45.06 31.37 52.33
C LEU A 351 45.12 31.27 53.85
N GLU A 352 45.66 32.29 54.54
CA GLU A 352 45.67 32.32 56.02
C GLU A 352 44.23 32.35 56.54
N ASN A 353 43.79 31.23 57.13
CA ASN A 353 42.50 31.10 57.79
C ASN A 353 42.70 31.01 59.31
N PHE A 354 42.12 31.95 60.07
CA PHE A 354 42.13 31.98 61.55
C PHE A 354 41.43 30.79 62.25
N ILE A 355 40.91 29.83 61.47
CA ILE A 355 40.21 28.63 61.94
C ILE A 355 41.17 27.43 62.10
N GLU A 356 42.38 27.50 61.54
CA GLU A 356 43.38 26.42 61.61
C GLU A 356 44.04 26.27 62.98
N GLU A 357 44.11 27.34 63.78
CA GLU A 357 44.72 27.32 65.12
C GLU A 357 43.81 26.72 66.21
N ILE A 358 42.54 26.46 65.90
CA ILE A 358 41.55 25.89 66.83
C ILE A 358 41.54 24.37 66.70
N ASP A 359 41.76 23.67 67.81
CA ASP A 359 41.68 22.20 67.88
C ASP A 359 40.29 21.73 67.43
N GLY A 360 40.21 20.99 66.31
CA GLY A 360 38.96 20.52 65.70
C GLY A 360 38.31 21.41 64.63
N GLY A 361 38.92 22.54 64.23
CA GLY A 361 38.36 23.46 63.21
C GLY A 361 38.09 22.80 61.84
N PHE A 362 38.97 21.89 61.42
CA PHE A 362 38.81 21.11 60.19
C PHE A 362 37.59 20.19 60.23
N GLU A 363 37.39 19.47 61.33
CA GLU A 363 36.23 18.58 61.51
C GLU A 363 34.92 19.37 61.47
N GLY A 364 34.89 20.55 62.10
CA GLY A 364 33.76 21.47 62.05
C GLY A 364 33.42 21.94 60.63
N ALA A 365 34.41 22.29 59.81
CA ALA A 365 34.21 22.72 58.42
C ALA A 365 33.65 21.58 57.54
N VAL A 366 34.15 20.36 57.72
CA VAL A 366 33.66 19.16 57.03
C VAL A 366 32.20 18.88 57.40
N ILE A 367 31.85 18.89 58.69
CA ILE A 367 30.48 18.68 59.16
C ILE A 367 29.55 19.77 58.63
N PHE A 368 29.94 21.04 58.69
CA PHE A 368 29.16 22.15 58.18
C PHE A 368 28.90 22.04 56.67
N SER A 369 29.93 21.71 55.89
CA SER A 369 29.79 21.54 54.44
C SER A 369 28.90 20.34 54.08
N LEU A 370 28.95 19.25 54.84
CA LEU A 370 28.07 18.09 54.68
C LEU A 370 26.60 18.44 55.01
N ILE A 371 26.36 19.21 56.08
CA ILE A 371 25.02 19.68 56.43
C ILE A 371 24.48 20.63 55.35
N ALA A 372 25.31 21.57 54.88
CA ALA A 372 24.95 22.49 53.81
C ALA A 372 24.59 21.76 52.51
N LEU A 373 25.33 20.70 52.14
CA LEU A 373 25.01 19.83 51.00
C LEU A 373 23.59 19.28 51.08
N VAL A 374 23.27 18.66 52.22
CA VAL A 374 22.00 17.99 52.45
C VAL A 374 20.86 19.01 52.41
N ILE A 375 21.00 20.15 53.07
CA ILE A 375 20.00 21.23 53.09
C ILE A 375 19.75 21.76 51.66
N LEU A 376 20.82 22.08 50.92
CA LEU A 376 20.70 22.60 49.56
C LEU A 376 20.06 21.58 48.62
N PHE A 377 20.42 20.30 48.74
CA PHE A 377 19.82 19.23 47.94
C PHE A 377 18.32 19.05 48.24
N PHE A 378 17.91 19.06 49.51
CA PHE A 378 16.49 18.96 49.84
C PHE A 378 15.69 20.21 49.43
N HIS A 379 16.27 21.40 49.57
CA HIS A 379 15.63 22.64 49.18
C HIS A 379 15.38 22.69 47.66
N SER A 380 16.40 22.36 46.86
CA SER A 380 16.32 22.30 45.41
C SER A 380 15.35 21.22 44.90
N LEU A 381 15.31 20.04 45.52
CA LEU A 381 14.31 19.02 45.20
C LEU A 381 12.88 19.44 45.57
N LYS A 382 12.69 20.15 46.69
CA LYS A 382 11.37 20.67 47.09
C LYS A 382 10.88 21.73 46.11
N HIS A 383 11.76 22.63 45.69
CA HIS A 383 11.46 23.63 44.67
C HIS A 383 11.07 22.97 43.34
N LEU A 384 11.81 21.94 42.88
CA LEU A 384 11.45 21.16 41.69
C LEU A 384 10.04 20.55 41.79
N LYS A 385 9.71 19.94 42.93
CA LYS A 385 8.37 19.36 43.16
C LYS A 385 7.25 20.40 43.16
N GLN A 386 7.51 21.60 43.69
CA GLN A 386 6.54 22.70 43.67
C GLN A 386 6.26 23.17 42.25
N VAL A 387 7.30 23.38 41.45
CA VAL A 387 7.17 23.78 40.04
C VAL A 387 6.41 22.72 39.25
N GLN A 388 6.74 21.43 39.44
CA GLN A 388 6.05 20.31 38.78
C GLN A 388 4.54 20.26 39.11
N LYS A 389 4.17 20.54 40.36
CA LYS A 389 2.77 20.53 40.81
C LYS A 389 1.93 21.58 40.11
N ILE A 390 2.51 22.75 39.83
CA ILE A 390 1.83 23.88 39.17
C ILE A 390 1.62 23.56 37.68
N THR A 391 2.62 22.97 37.00
CA THR A 391 2.51 22.59 35.59
C THR A 391 1.51 21.45 35.35
N MET A 392 1.37 20.51 36.30
CA MET A 392 0.41 19.40 36.17
C MET A 392 -1.04 19.76 36.55
N SER A 393 -1.26 20.87 37.27
CA SER A 393 -2.61 21.36 37.58
C SER A 393 -3.34 22.05 36.41
N GLU A 394 -2.65 22.33 35.30
CA GLU A 394 -3.23 22.98 34.12
C GLU A 394 -3.76 22.00 33.06
N LEU A 395 -3.60 20.68 33.23
CA LEU A 395 -4.26 19.70 32.35
C LEU A 395 -5.75 19.56 32.74
N PRO A 396 -6.70 19.71 31.80
CA PRO A 396 -8.12 19.64 32.12
C PRO A 396 -8.46 18.23 32.65
N LYS A 397 -8.99 18.18 33.88
CA LYS A 397 -9.50 16.97 34.51
C LYS A 397 -10.44 16.24 33.54
N LYS A 398 -10.10 15.00 33.19
CA LYS A 398 -11.00 14.02 32.56
C LYS A 398 -12.39 14.11 33.20
N SER A 399 -13.38 14.55 32.42
CA SER A 399 -14.79 14.47 32.77
C SER A 399 -15.13 13.00 33.03
N LYS A 400 -15.52 12.69 34.27
CA LYS A 400 -16.08 11.38 34.62
C LYS A 400 -17.33 11.14 33.76
N LEU A 401 -17.31 10.09 32.93
CA LEU A 401 -18.54 9.58 32.31
C LEU A 401 -19.53 9.17 33.41
N PRO A 402 -20.82 9.55 33.30
CA PRO A 402 -21.82 9.14 34.26
C PRO A 402 -22.04 7.62 34.16
N LYS A 403 -21.98 6.95 35.32
CA LYS A 403 -22.42 5.56 35.47
C LYS A 403 -23.90 5.48 35.06
N ARG A 404 -24.21 4.75 34.00
CA ARG A 404 -25.58 4.30 33.74
C ARG A 404 -25.98 3.32 34.86
N LYS A 405 -27.08 3.65 35.53
CA LYS A 405 -27.86 2.70 36.33
C LYS A 405 -28.56 1.71 35.42
#